data_AF-W1QJI0-F1
#
_entry.id   AF-W1QJI0-F1
#
_cell.length_a   1.000
_cell.length_b   1.000
_cell.length_c   1.000
_cell.angle_alpha   90.00
_cell.angle_beta   90.00
_cell.angle_gamma   90.00
#
_symmetry.space_group_name_H-M   'P 1'
#
loop_
_entity.id
_entity.type
_entity.pdbx_description
1 polymer ?
#
loop_
_entity_poly.entity_id
_entity_poly.type
_entity_poly.pdbx_seq_one_letter_code
_entity_poly.pdbx_strand_id
1 'polypeptide(L)'
;MNSGAGNEEVPRDVRLLHLIFATQGIQSYQDHVPLQLMDFAYRYTCGILQDAVLYNDHAYASANGGASAGMSNAPLSNEDIRLAIAARTNYQFKPVPPKKLLLKLAAERNEKPLPPVMPAWGVRLPPEKYCLTAKDWELDEEEDEGPEGESKRQRTQ
;
A
#
# COMPACT_ATOMS: atom_id res chain seq x y z
N MET A 1 -41.54 -15.11 -35.54
CA MET A 1 -41.32 -15.65 -34.18
C MET A 1 -40.13 -16.58 -34.23
N ASN A 2 -38.91 -16.04 -34.13
CA ASN A 2 -37.72 -16.85 -33.89
C ASN A 2 -36.64 -15.93 -33.29
N SER A 3 -36.76 -15.66 -31.99
CA SER A 3 -35.75 -14.93 -31.23
C SER A 3 -34.89 -15.93 -30.48
N GLY A 4 -34.14 -16.74 -31.22
CA GLY A 4 -32.98 -17.46 -30.68
C GLY A 4 -31.81 -16.49 -30.58
N ALA A 5 -31.87 -15.56 -29.62
CA ALA A 5 -30.71 -14.78 -29.24
C ALA A 5 -29.78 -15.73 -28.47
N GLY A 6 -28.60 -16.00 -29.04
CA GLY A 6 -27.55 -16.70 -28.33
C GLY A 6 -27.31 -16.02 -27.00
N ASN A 7 -27.47 -16.76 -25.90
CA ASN A 7 -26.87 -16.37 -24.64
C ASN A 7 -25.37 -16.25 -24.92
N GLU A 8 -24.86 -15.03 -25.10
CA GLU A 8 -23.47 -14.75 -24.76
C GLU A 8 -23.28 -15.29 -23.34
N GLU A 9 -22.62 -16.44 -23.21
CA GLU A 9 -22.44 -17.12 -21.93
C GLU A 9 -21.42 -16.32 -21.10
N VAL A 10 -21.85 -15.16 -20.59
CA VAL A 10 -21.12 -14.41 -19.58
C VAL A 10 -20.95 -15.34 -18.37
N PRO A 11 -19.71 -15.59 -17.90
CA PRO A 11 -19.46 -16.50 -16.79
C PRO A 11 -20.28 -16.14 -15.54
N ARG A 12 -20.68 -17.15 -14.77
CA ARG A 12 -21.52 -16.99 -13.58
C ARG A 12 -21.00 -15.89 -12.64
N ASP A 13 -19.70 -15.89 -12.37
CA ASP A 13 -19.09 -14.96 -11.41
C ASP A 13 -19.06 -13.52 -11.93
N VAL A 14 -18.91 -13.34 -13.25
CA VAL A 14 -19.01 -12.02 -13.88
C VAL A 14 -20.43 -11.45 -13.75
N ARG A 15 -21.46 -12.28 -13.98
CA ARG A 15 -22.87 -11.87 -13.75
C ARG A 15 -23.13 -11.52 -12.29
N LEU A 16 -22.50 -12.25 -11.37
CA LEU A 16 -22.62 -11.98 -9.93
C LEU A 16 -21.95 -10.64 -9.56
N LEU A 17 -20.80 -10.34 -10.13
CA LEU A 17 -20.11 -9.06 -9.96
C LEU A 17 -20.94 -7.89 -10.51
N HIS A 18 -21.60 -8.06 -11.66
CA HIS A 18 -22.55 -7.06 -12.18
C HIS A 18 -23.70 -6.80 -11.20
N LEU A 19 -24.23 -7.86 -10.58
CA LEU A 19 -25.27 -7.72 -9.55
C LEU A 19 -24.74 -7.00 -8.31
N ILE A 20 -23.51 -7.31 -7.87
CA ILE A 20 -22.86 -6.61 -6.75
C ILE A 20 -22.70 -5.13 -7.07
N PHE A 21 -22.25 -4.76 -8.27
CA PHE A 21 -22.14 -3.36 -8.69
C PHE A 21 -23.50 -2.65 -8.70
N ALA A 22 -24.56 -3.34 -9.16
CA ALA A 22 -25.91 -2.82 -9.10
C ALA A 22 -26.39 -2.53 -7.66
N THR A 23 -26.01 -3.34 -6.67
CA THR A 23 -26.35 -3.08 -5.24
C THR A 23 -25.70 -1.81 -4.69
N GLN A 24 -24.57 -1.39 -5.26
CA GLN A 24 -23.86 -0.16 -4.89
C GLN A 24 -24.30 1.05 -5.74
N GLY A 25 -25.31 0.88 -6.60
CA GLY A 25 -25.77 1.92 -7.52
C GLY A 25 -24.81 2.22 -8.67
N ILE A 26 -23.82 1.35 -8.91
CA ILE A 26 -22.82 1.53 -9.98
C ILE A 26 -23.36 0.87 -11.25
N GLN A 27 -23.83 1.70 -12.19
CA GLN A 27 -24.42 1.23 -13.46
C GLN A 27 -23.47 1.37 -14.66
N SER A 28 -22.38 2.12 -14.49
CA SER A 28 -21.40 2.40 -15.55
C SER A 28 -20.00 2.02 -15.08
N TYR A 29 -19.43 0.99 -15.68
CA TYR A 29 -18.04 0.54 -15.49
C TYR A 29 -17.51 -0.03 -16.82
N GLN A 30 -16.20 -0.16 -16.94
CA GLN A 30 -15.58 -0.79 -18.10
C GLN A 30 -15.62 -2.31 -17.98
N ASP A 31 -15.70 -3.01 -19.11
CA ASP A 31 -15.89 -4.47 -19.15
C ASP A 31 -14.74 -5.27 -18.52
N HIS A 32 -13.55 -4.68 -18.38
CA HIS A 32 -12.39 -5.33 -17.75
C HIS A 32 -12.40 -5.27 -16.21
N VAL A 33 -13.22 -4.40 -15.60
CA VAL A 33 -13.24 -4.22 -14.14
C VAL A 33 -13.64 -5.50 -13.40
N PRO A 34 -14.70 -6.24 -13.81
CA PRO A 34 -15.03 -7.53 -13.21
C PRO A 34 -13.88 -8.54 -13.28
N LEU A 35 -13.19 -8.60 -14.42
CA LEU A 35 -12.06 -9.52 -14.63
C LEU A 35 -10.90 -9.19 -13.69
N GLN A 36 -10.55 -7.91 -13.57
CA GLN A 36 -9.49 -7.46 -12.67
C GLN A 36 -9.83 -7.75 -11.20
N LEU A 37 -11.08 -7.54 -10.80
CA LEU A 37 -11.53 -7.82 -9.43
C LEU A 37 -11.50 -9.32 -9.12
N MET A 38 -11.83 -10.16 -10.11
CA MET A 38 -11.75 -11.61 -9.99
C MET A 38 -10.29 -12.10 -9.86
N ASP A 39 -9.36 -11.56 -10.66
CA ASP A 39 -7.93 -11.89 -10.53
C ASP A 39 -7.37 -11.43 -9.17
N PHE A 40 -7.78 -10.26 -8.70
CA PHE A 40 -7.46 -9.81 -7.34
C PHE A 40 -7.99 -10.78 -6.27
N ALA A 41 -9.25 -11.19 -6.34
CA ALA A 41 -9.85 -12.10 -5.37
C ALA A 41 -9.14 -13.47 -5.36
N TYR A 42 -8.79 -13.98 -6.54
CA TYR A 42 -8.03 -15.22 -6.67
C TYR A 42 -6.64 -15.09 -6.03
N ARG A 43 -5.85 -14.08 -6.40
CA ARG A 43 -4.51 -13.87 -5.82
C ARG A 43 -4.55 -13.64 -4.30
N TYR A 44 -5.54 -12.90 -3.83
CA TYR A 44 -5.74 -12.63 -2.40
C TYR A 44 -6.05 -13.93 -1.62
N THR A 45 -7.00 -14.72 -2.10
CA THR A 45 -7.40 -15.98 -1.46
C THR A 45 -6.30 -17.03 -1.52
N CYS A 46 -5.59 -17.18 -2.64
CA CYS A 46 -4.42 -18.06 -2.73
C CYS A 46 -3.34 -17.66 -1.71
N GLY A 47 -3.04 -16.37 -1.57
CA GLY A 47 -2.08 -15.88 -0.58
C GLY A 47 -2.52 -16.18 0.86
N ILE A 48 -3.79 -15.97 1.19
CA ILE A 48 -4.33 -16.29 2.53
C ILE A 48 -4.27 -17.79 2.81
N LEU A 49 -4.67 -18.63 1.85
CA LEU A 49 -4.67 -20.07 2.05
C LEU A 49 -3.25 -20.61 2.20
N GLN A 50 -2.27 -20.05 1.49
CA GLN A 50 -0.85 -20.38 1.70
C GLN A 50 -0.39 -20.01 3.12
N ASP A 51 -0.69 -18.80 3.57
CA ASP A 51 -0.35 -18.35 4.93
C ASP A 51 -1.05 -19.20 6.01
N ALA A 52 -2.32 -19.58 5.78
CA ALA A 52 -3.09 -20.43 6.69
C ALA A 52 -2.55 -21.86 6.78
N VAL A 53 -2.10 -22.46 5.66
CA VAL A 53 -1.42 -23.77 5.67
C VAL A 53 -0.14 -23.70 6.51
N LEU A 54 0.64 -22.62 6.39
CA LEU A 54 1.84 -22.43 7.20
C LEU A 54 1.53 -22.32 8.70
N TYR A 55 0.44 -21.65 9.07
CA TYR A 55 0.01 -21.55 10.47
C TYR A 55 -0.50 -22.89 11.02
N ASN A 56 -1.23 -23.64 10.21
CA ASN A 56 -1.67 -24.99 10.53
C ASN A 56 -0.45 -25.91 10.78
N ASP A 57 0.52 -25.92 9.87
CA ASP A 57 1.76 -26.69 10.03
C ASP A 57 2.51 -26.30 11.32
N HIS A 58 2.61 -25.01 11.64
CA HIS A 58 3.28 -24.55 12.86
C HIS A 58 2.55 -25.00 14.14
N ALA A 59 1.22 -24.98 14.15
CA ALA A 59 0.43 -25.45 15.28
C ALA A 59 0.62 -26.95 15.54
N TYR A 60 0.68 -27.77 14.48
CA TYR A 60 0.82 -29.23 14.59
C TYR A 60 2.28 -29.72 14.72
N ALA A 61 3.26 -28.97 14.23
CA ALA A 61 4.68 -29.22 14.50
C ALA A 61 5.00 -29.10 16.01
N SER A 62 4.35 -28.17 16.71
CA SER A 62 4.46 -28.01 18.17
C SER A 62 3.82 -29.14 18.96
N ALA A 63 2.80 -29.82 18.42
CA ALA A 63 2.07 -30.88 19.12
C ALA A 63 2.77 -32.25 19.05
N ASN A 64 3.52 -32.53 17.97
CA ASN A 64 4.15 -33.84 17.73
C ASN A 64 5.67 -33.90 18.01
N GLY A 65 6.25 -32.88 18.66
CA GLY A 65 7.54 -33.01 19.35
C GLY A 65 8.75 -33.42 18.50
N GLY A 66 8.91 -32.89 17.29
CA GLY A 66 10.12 -33.16 16.51
C GLY A 66 10.23 -32.37 15.21
N ALA A 67 11.46 -31.95 14.88
CA ALA A 67 11.87 -31.15 13.73
C ALA A 67 11.67 -31.81 12.34
N SER A 68 10.74 -32.76 12.23
CA SER A 68 10.43 -33.51 11.01
C SER A 68 8.99 -34.06 11.05
N ALA A 69 8.00 -33.22 11.36
CA ALA A 69 6.62 -33.52 10.99
C ALA A 69 6.39 -32.92 9.60
N GLY A 70 6.48 -33.75 8.56
CA GLY A 70 6.13 -33.35 7.19
C GLY A 70 4.69 -32.83 7.10
N MET A 71 4.40 -32.15 5.97
CA MET A 71 3.09 -31.60 5.57
C MET A 71 1.95 -32.09 6.46
N SER A 72 1.46 -31.25 7.37
CA SER A 72 0.43 -31.65 8.29
C SER A 72 -0.85 -31.95 7.47
N ASN A 73 -1.30 -33.20 7.46
CA ASN A 73 -2.58 -33.58 6.84
C ASN A 73 -3.78 -33.16 7.71
N ALA A 74 -3.57 -32.24 8.64
CA ALA A 74 -4.61 -31.73 9.50
C ALA A 74 -5.51 -30.79 8.68
N PRO A 75 -6.84 -30.90 8.84
CA PRO A 75 -7.77 -30.04 8.13
C PRO A 75 -7.59 -28.58 8.58
N LEU A 76 -7.58 -27.66 7.62
CA LEU A 76 -7.51 -26.22 7.90
C LEU A 76 -8.67 -25.79 8.79
N SER A 77 -8.36 -25.12 9.91
CA SER A 77 -9.36 -24.57 10.82
C SER A 77 -9.76 -23.15 10.40
N ASN A 78 -10.93 -22.70 10.88
CA ASN A 78 -11.36 -21.32 10.71
C ASN A 78 -10.41 -20.33 11.41
N GLU A 79 -9.75 -20.75 12.49
CA GLU A 79 -8.81 -19.91 13.24
C GLU A 79 -7.51 -19.64 12.46
N ASP A 80 -7.01 -20.61 11.69
CA ASP A 80 -5.82 -20.42 10.84
C ASP A 80 -6.09 -19.37 9.74
N ILE A 81 -7.28 -19.44 9.14
CA ILE A 81 -7.74 -18.48 8.14
C ILE A 81 -7.91 -17.08 8.77
N ARG A 82 -8.50 -16.98 9.97
CA ARG A 82 -8.63 -15.70 10.68
C ARG A 82 -7.28 -15.08 10.99
N LEU A 83 -6.32 -15.89 11.44
CA LEU A 83 -4.97 -15.44 11.73
C LEU A 83 -4.26 -14.94 10.45
N ALA A 84 -4.38 -15.67 9.34
CA ALA A 84 -3.85 -15.26 8.02
C ALA A 84 -4.44 -13.94 7.52
N ILE A 85 -5.76 -13.76 7.66
CA ILE A 85 -6.42 -12.50 7.31
C ILE A 85 -5.94 -11.36 8.22
N ALA A 86 -5.85 -11.60 9.53
CA ALA A 86 -5.43 -10.59 10.49
C ALA A 86 -3.98 -10.12 10.24
N ALA A 87 -3.08 -11.04 9.92
CA ALA A 87 -1.68 -10.73 9.60
C ALA A 87 -1.56 -9.76 8.41
N ARG A 88 -2.37 -9.95 7.36
CA ARG A 88 -2.37 -9.11 6.15
C ARG A 88 -3.12 -7.79 6.30
N THR A 89 -4.19 -7.78 7.09
CA THR A 89 -5.05 -6.60 7.29
C THR A 89 -4.27 -5.41 7.86
N ASN A 90 -3.23 -5.67 8.64
CA ASN A 90 -2.43 -4.63 9.29
C ASN A 90 -1.68 -3.70 8.33
N TYR A 91 -1.35 -4.15 7.11
CA TYR A 91 -0.54 -3.37 6.17
C TYR A 91 -1.12 -3.27 4.75
N GLN A 92 -2.08 -4.13 4.36
CA GLN A 92 -2.64 -4.13 3.00
C GLN A 92 -3.95 -3.36 2.87
N PHE A 93 -4.79 -3.39 3.90
CA PHE A 93 -6.14 -2.82 3.84
C PHE A 93 -6.25 -1.58 4.70
N LYS A 94 -7.13 -0.67 4.29
CA LYS A 94 -7.43 0.52 5.06
C LYS A 94 -8.14 0.09 6.36
N PRO A 95 -7.54 0.32 7.54
CA PRO A 95 -8.22 0.01 8.80
C PRO A 95 -9.38 0.97 9.02
N VAL A 96 -10.19 0.66 10.04
CA VAL A 96 -11.22 1.59 10.51
C VAL A 96 -10.56 2.95 10.81
N PRO A 97 -11.12 4.08 10.31
CA PRO A 97 -10.52 5.39 10.49
C PRO A 97 -10.20 5.68 11.98
N PRO A 98 -8.92 5.89 12.35
CA PRO A 98 -8.52 6.03 13.75
C PRO A 98 -8.86 7.43 14.27
N LYS A 99 -10.14 7.69 14.55
CA LYS A 99 -10.68 9.00 14.94
C LYS A 99 -9.96 9.61 16.14
N LYS A 100 -9.69 8.82 17.18
CA LYS A 100 -8.99 9.30 18.39
C LYS A 100 -7.57 9.78 18.09
N LEU A 101 -6.84 9.04 17.24
CA LEU A 101 -5.49 9.41 16.81
C LEU A 101 -5.53 10.72 16.01
N LEU A 102 -6.43 10.82 15.03
CA LEU A 102 -6.59 12.03 14.20
C LEU A 102 -7.01 13.24 15.03
N LEU A 103 -7.90 13.09 16.01
CA LEU A 103 -8.31 14.17 16.89
C LEU A 103 -7.16 14.66 17.77
N LYS A 104 -6.35 13.74 18.32
CA LYS A 104 -5.16 14.10 19.09
C LYS A 104 -4.14 14.86 18.23
N LEU A 105 -3.87 14.36 17.02
CA LEU A 105 -2.95 14.99 16.08
C LEU A 105 -3.47 16.35 15.61
N ALA A 106 -4.78 16.49 15.40
CA ALA A 106 -5.39 17.77 15.08
C ALA A 106 -5.28 18.76 16.23
N ALA A 107 -5.49 18.34 17.49
CA ALA A 107 -5.33 19.20 18.66
C ALA A 107 -3.87 19.70 18.79
N GLU A 108 -2.88 18.81 18.64
CA GLU A 108 -1.45 19.16 18.67
C GLU A 108 -1.07 20.14 17.55
N ARG A 109 -1.63 19.96 16.35
CA ARG A 109 -1.38 20.88 15.23
C ARG A 109 -2.08 22.22 15.37
N ASN A 110 -3.30 22.22 15.87
CA ASN A 110 -4.14 23.41 16.04
C ASN A 110 -3.76 24.24 17.27
N GLU A 111 -2.85 23.75 18.13
CA GLU A 111 -2.30 24.53 19.24
C GLU A 111 -1.52 25.77 18.75
N LYS A 112 -0.91 25.67 17.57
CA LYS A 112 -0.15 26.79 16.99
C LYS A 112 -1.12 27.78 16.34
N PRO A 113 -1.12 29.07 16.76
CA PRO A 113 -1.97 30.07 16.15
C PRO A 113 -1.59 30.29 14.68
N LEU A 114 -2.54 30.79 13.90
CA LEU A 114 -2.31 31.14 12.51
C LEU A 114 -1.27 32.27 12.40
N PRO A 115 -0.34 32.24 11.43
CA PRO A 115 0.58 33.34 11.18
C PRO A 115 -0.18 34.63 10.83
N PRO A 116 0.31 35.82 11.23
CA PRO A 116 -0.29 37.08 10.83
C PRO A 116 -0.22 37.23 9.30
N VAL A 117 -1.35 37.63 8.70
CA VAL A 117 -1.49 37.81 7.25
C VAL A 117 -1.36 39.30 6.92
N MET A 118 -0.53 39.67 5.93
CA MET A 118 -0.50 41.04 5.42
C MET A 118 -1.74 41.31 4.56
N PRO A 119 -2.37 42.50 4.64
CA PRO A 119 -3.59 42.84 3.89
C PRO A 119 -3.36 43.09 2.39
N ALA A 120 -2.27 42.57 1.81
CA ALA A 120 -1.99 42.70 0.38
C ALA A 120 -2.88 41.76 -0.43
N TRP A 121 -3.43 42.26 -1.54
CA TRP A 121 -4.17 41.44 -2.49
C TRP A 121 -3.18 40.57 -3.28
N GLY A 122 -3.16 39.26 -3.03
CA GLY A 122 -2.31 38.33 -3.77
C GLY A 122 -1.98 37.02 -3.04
N VAL A 123 -1.26 36.13 -3.71
CA VAL A 123 -0.79 34.86 -3.15
C VAL A 123 0.59 35.06 -2.52
N ARG A 124 0.76 34.66 -1.26
CA ARG A 124 2.04 34.69 -0.56
C ARG A 124 2.85 33.43 -0.89
N LEU A 125 3.86 33.57 -1.73
CA LEU A 125 4.81 32.50 -2.00
C LEU A 125 5.74 32.27 -0.79
N PRO A 126 6.19 31.03 -0.54
CA PRO A 126 7.32 30.76 0.34
C PRO A 126 8.59 31.50 -0.13
N PRO A 127 9.60 31.68 0.74
CA PRO A 127 10.91 32.17 0.34
C PRO A 127 11.46 31.44 -0.89
N GLU A 128 12.22 32.12 -1.75
CA GLU A 128 12.71 31.58 -3.03
C GLU A 128 13.44 30.23 -2.89
N LYS A 129 14.22 30.05 -1.82
CA LYS A 129 14.88 28.79 -1.48
C LYS A 129 13.95 27.58 -1.26
N TYR A 130 12.68 27.84 -0.93
CA TYR A 130 11.62 26.83 -0.79
C TYR A 130 10.63 26.86 -1.95
N CYS A 131 10.91 27.66 -2.98
CA CYS A 131 10.14 27.72 -4.20
C CYS A 131 10.84 26.85 -5.26
N LEU A 132 10.10 25.91 -5.84
CA LEU A 132 10.56 25.20 -7.03
C LEU A 132 10.46 26.19 -8.20
N THR A 133 11.48 27.05 -8.33
CA THR A 133 11.70 27.81 -9.55
C THR A 133 12.12 26.79 -10.59
N ALA A 134 11.38 26.69 -11.69
CA ALA A 134 11.60 25.72 -12.76
C ALA A 134 12.94 25.99 -13.50
N LYS A 135 14.05 25.88 -12.77
CA LYS A 135 15.40 25.88 -13.29
C LYS A 135 15.69 24.51 -13.87
N ASP A 136 16.36 24.50 -15.01
CA ASP A 136 16.89 23.26 -15.58
C ASP A 136 17.87 22.62 -14.58
N TRP A 137 17.86 21.29 -14.50
CA TRP A 137 18.79 20.55 -13.66
C TRP A 137 20.16 20.53 -14.35
N GLU A 138 21.11 21.30 -13.84
CA GLU A 138 22.52 21.26 -14.21
C GLU A 138 23.29 20.50 -13.10
N LEU A 139 24.11 19.53 -13.50
CA LEU A 139 25.02 18.84 -12.60
C LEU A 139 26.32 19.65 -12.60
N ASP A 140 26.68 20.25 -11.46
CA ASP A 140 28.03 20.75 -11.29
C ASP A 140 28.96 19.54 -11.32
N GLU A 141 29.76 19.40 -12.40
CA GLU A 141 30.88 18.46 -12.43
C GLU A 141 31.89 18.94 -11.39
N GLU A 142 31.78 18.44 -10.15
CA GLU A 142 32.76 18.69 -9.10
C GLU A 142 34.13 18.15 -9.56
N GLU A 143 35.06 19.07 -9.83
CA GLU A 143 36.48 18.78 -10.01
C GLU A 143 37.00 18.06 -8.76
N ASP A 144 37.38 16.80 -8.95
CA ASP A 144 38.00 15.90 -7.97
C ASP A 144 39.46 16.36 -7.69
N GLU A 145 39.66 17.59 -7.17
CA GLU A 145 40.96 18.03 -6.65
C GLU A 145 41.11 17.60 -5.19
N GLY A 146 41.62 16.38 -5.01
CA GLY A 146 42.07 15.86 -3.72
C GLY A 146 43.15 16.77 -3.10
N PRO A 147 43.21 16.88 -1.77
CA PRO A 147 44.21 17.73 -1.11
C PRO A 147 45.61 17.13 -1.24
N GLU A 148 46.44 17.67 -2.15
CA GLU A 148 47.87 17.39 -2.16
C GLU A 148 48.54 18.01 -0.92
N GLY A 149 49.18 17.14 -0.15
CA GLY A 149 49.72 17.41 1.17
C GLY A 149 50.85 18.43 1.23
N GLU A 150 50.85 19.17 2.33
CA GLU A 150 51.89 20.11 2.77
C GLU A 150 53.29 19.48 2.76
N SER A 151 54.18 19.98 1.90
CA SER A 151 55.60 19.64 1.93
C SER A 151 56.38 20.67 2.76
N LYS A 152 56.82 20.25 3.95
CA LYS A 152 57.79 20.96 4.81
C LYS A 152 59.04 21.38 4.03
N ARG A 153 59.59 22.57 4.31
CA ARG A 153 61.04 22.83 4.47
C ARG A 153 61.33 24.21 5.08
N GLN A 154 61.95 24.19 6.26
CA GLN A 154 62.69 25.27 6.92
C GLN A 154 63.77 25.88 6.02
N ARG A 155 64.00 27.21 6.10
CA ARG A 155 65.23 27.86 6.64
C ARG A 155 65.27 29.37 6.36
N THR A 156 65.57 30.16 7.41
CA THR A 156 66.50 31.32 7.49
C THR A 156 66.74 32.15 6.20
N GLN A 157 66.56 33.46 6.17
CA GLN A 157 67.15 34.51 7.03
C GLN A 157 66.22 35.72 7.13
#